data_AF-A0A2E8NQY8-F1
#
_entry.id   AF-A0A2E8NQY8-F1
#
_cell.length_a   1.000
_cell.length_b   1.000
_cell.length_c   1.000
_cell.angle_alpha   90.00
_cell.angle_beta   90.00
_cell.angle_gamma   90.00
#
_symmetry.space_group_name_H-M   'P 1'
#
loop_
_entity.id
_entity.type
_entity.pdbx_description
1 polymer ?
#
loop_
_entity_poly.entity_id
_entity_poly.type
_entity_poly.pdbx_seq_one_letter_code
_entity_poly.pdbx_strand_id
1 'polypeptide(L)'
;MGDGKALPDRTEVVGNASPWLDRVILATVALFAIISVPYLASSLEGPLGSSALLVTSCGLMLTVPIISTFIGKRLARILSD
;
A
#
# COMPACT_ATOMS: atom_id res chain seq x y z
N MET A 1 -15.94 41.45 4.06
CA MET A 1 -14.50 41.12 4.21
C MET A 1 -14.37 39.66 4.53
N GLY A 2 -13.67 38.90 3.68
CA GLY A 2 -13.33 37.51 3.91
C GLY A 2 -14.23 36.51 3.18
N ASP A 3 -14.39 36.67 1.86
CA ASP A 3 -14.89 35.60 1.00
C ASP A 3 -13.96 34.39 1.19
N GLY A 4 -14.43 33.41 1.96
CA GLY A 4 -13.76 32.13 2.19
C GLY A 4 -13.78 31.31 0.92
N LYS A 5 -13.10 31.81 -0.11
CA LYS A 5 -12.90 31.20 -1.42
C LYS A 5 -12.28 29.83 -1.15
N ALA A 6 -13.13 28.82 -1.05
CA ALA A 6 -12.75 27.43 -1.14
C ALA A 6 -11.84 27.35 -2.35
N LEU A 7 -10.58 26.93 -2.14
CA LEU A 7 -9.61 26.85 -3.21
C LEU A 7 -10.25 26.03 -4.34
N PRO A 8 -10.45 26.60 -5.54
CA PRO A 8 -10.98 25.85 -6.67
C PRO A 8 -9.94 24.77 -6.96
N ASP A 9 -10.38 23.52 -6.93
CA ASP A 9 -9.59 22.29 -7.04
C ASP A 9 -9.15 21.61 -5.72
N ARG A 10 -9.87 21.82 -4.61
CA ARG A 10 -10.14 20.65 -3.77
C ARG A 10 -11.24 19.86 -4.47
N THR A 11 -10.85 18.84 -5.23
CA THR A 11 -11.65 17.62 -5.26
C THR A 11 -11.75 17.19 -3.80
N GLU A 12 -12.79 17.66 -3.11
CA GLU A 12 -13.25 17.00 -1.92
C GLU A 12 -13.51 15.58 -2.40
N VAL A 13 -12.58 14.68 -2.08
CA VAL A 13 -12.87 13.27 -2.07
C VAL A 13 -13.89 13.12 -0.95
N VAL A 14 -15.14 13.47 -1.24
CA VAL A 14 -16.34 13.13 -0.48
C VAL A 14 -16.62 11.64 -0.71
N GLY A 15 -15.57 10.84 -0.60
CA GLY A 15 -15.67 9.43 -0.33
C GLY A 15 -15.21 9.32 1.10
N ASN A 16 -16.10 8.89 1.98
CA ASN A 16 -15.74 8.37 3.29
C ASN A 16 -14.82 7.16 3.08
N ALA A 17 -13.56 7.39 2.68
CA ALA A 17 -12.52 6.39 2.62
C ALA A 17 -12.22 6.06 4.08
N SER A 18 -13.08 5.19 4.62
CA SER A 18 -13.08 4.85 6.03
C SER A 18 -11.65 4.47 6.40
N PRO A 19 -11.04 5.09 7.42
CA PRO A 19 -9.67 4.77 7.84
C PRO A 19 -9.51 3.28 8.20
N TRP A 20 -10.62 2.57 8.40
CA TRP A 20 -10.66 1.12 8.53
C TRP A 20 -10.37 0.36 7.23
N LEU A 21 -10.84 0.83 6.08
CA LEU A 21 -10.63 0.14 4.80
C LEU A 21 -9.14 0.10 4.46
N ASP A 22 -8.46 1.24 4.62
CA ASP A 22 -7.01 1.34 4.41
C ASP A 22 -6.23 0.42 5.36
N ARG A 23 -6.61 0.36 6.64
CA ARG A 23 -6.01 -0.56 7.63
C ARG A 23 -6.21 -2.03 7.28
N VAL A 24 -7.39 -2.41 6.79
CA VAL A 24 -7.68 -3.79 6.37
C VAL A 24 -6.86 -4.15 5.13
N ILE A 25 -6.75 -3.24 4.16
CA ILE A 25 -5.90 -3.42 2.98
C ILE A 25 -4.44 -3.56 3.40
N LEU A 26 -3.93 -2.69 4.28
CA LEU A 26 -2.56 -2.77 4.76
C LEU A 26 -2.29 -4.09 5.50
N ALA A 27 -3.21 -4.50 6.38
CA ALA A 27 -3.08 -5.75 7.13
C ALA A 27 -3.11 -6.98 6.22
N THR A 28 -3.99 -7.01 5.22
CA THR A 28 -4.07 -8.11 4.25
C THR A 28 -2.83 -8.17 3.37
N VAL A 29 -2.39 -7.04 2.81
CA VAL A 29 -1.15 -6.97 2.00
C VAL A 29 0.07 -7.38 2.83
N ALA A 30 0.16 -6.95 4.09
CA ALA A 30 1.24 -7.33 5.00
C ALA A 30 1.24 -8.84 5.31
N LEU A 31 0.07 -9.45 5.57
CA LEU A 31 -0.04 -10.90 5.76
C LEU A 31 0.42 -11.67 4.53
N PHE A 32 -0.04 -11.27 3.34
CA PHE A 32 0.41 -11.87 2.09
C PHE A 32 1.92 -11.73 1.88
N ALA A 33 2.48 -10.56 2.18
CA ALA A 33 3.92 -10.34 2.10
C ALA A 33 4.68 -11.29 3.02
N ILE A 34 4.29 -11.42 4.29
CA ILE A 34 4.93 -12.30 5.28
C ILE A 34 4.94 -13.76 4.81
N ILE A 35 3.79 -14.27 4.33
CA ILE A 35 3.67 -15.64 3.83
C ILE A 35 4.54 -15.84 2.57
N SER A 36 4.70 -14.81 1.76
CA SER A 36 5.46 -14.87 0.51
C SER A 36 6.97 -14.68 0.68
N VAL A 37 7.45 -14.18 1.84
CA VAL A 37 8.88 -13.95 2.12
C VAL A 37 9.76 -15.17 1.77
N PRO A 38 9.51 -16.39 2.28
CA PRO A 38 10.40 -17.52 1.99
C PRO A 38 10.41 -17.89 0.51
N TYR A 39 9.27 -17.79 -0.18
CA TYR A 39 9.16 -18.11 -1.59
C TYR A 39 9.94 -17.12 -2.47
N LEU A 40 9.83 -15.82 -2.16
CA LEU A 40 10.62 -14.79 -2.84
C LEU A 40 12.10 -14.94 -2.50
N ALA A 41 12.46 -15.16 -1.23
CA ALA A 41 13.85 -15.31 -0.83
C ALA A 41 14.52 -16.48 -1.56
N SER A 42 13.87 -17.64 -1.66
CA SER A 42 14.41 -18.79 -2.41
C SER A 42 14.55 -18.53 -3.90
N SER A 43 13.69 -17.71 -4.51
CA SER A 43 13.88 -17.29 -5.90
C SER A 43 15.10 -16.38 -6.08
N LEU A 44 15.50 -15.67 -5.03
CA LEU A 44 16.64 -14.76 -5.00
C LEU A 44 17.93 -15.40 -4.42
N GLU A 45 17.87 -16.65 -3.92
CA GLU A 45 19.05 -17.35 -3.38
C GLU A 45 20.15 -17.54 -4.42
N GLY A 46 19.81 -17.76 -5.69
CA GLY A 46 20.80 -17.84 -6.77
C GLY A 46 21.66 -16.58 -6.90
N PRO A 47 21.09 -15.40 -7.18
CA PRO A 47 21.85 -14.17 -7.37
C PRO A 47 22.39 -13.54 -6.08
N LEU A 48 21.76 -13.77 -4.92
CA LEU A 48 22.08 -13.05 -3.66
C LEU A 48 22.60 -13.94 -2.54
N GLY A 49 22.56 -15.26 -2.70
CA GLY A 49 23.04 -16.23 -1.71
C GLY A 49 22.43 -15.99 -0.33
N SER A 50 23.29 -15.97 0.69
CA SER A 50 22.88 -15.78 2.09
C SER A 50 22.21 -14.42 2.39
N SER A 51 22.33 -13.44 1.49
CA SER A 51 21.71 -12.11 1.65
C SER A 51 20.29 -12.05 1.11
N ALA A 52 19.79 -13.09 0.43
CA ALA A 52 18.49 -13.10 -0.22
C ALA A 52 17.34 -12.79 0.75
N LEU A 53 17.31 -13.43 1.94
CA LEU A 53 16.31 -13.16 2.97
C LEU A 53 16.29 -11.70 3.46
N LEU A 54 17.47 -11.11 3.65
CA LEU A 54 17.60 -9.71 4.09
C LEU A 54 17.12 -8.74 3.01
N VAL A 55 17.50 -8.99 1.75
CA VAL A 55 17.10 -8.15 0.62
C VAL A 55 15.60 -8.26 0.37
N THR A 56 15.03 -9.47 0.39
CA THR A 56 13.59 -9.71 0.21
C THR A 56 12.77 -9.07 1.33
N SER A 57 13.18 -9.20 2.59
CA SER A 57 12.46 -8.59 3.72
C SER A 57 12.50 -7.06 3.67
N CYS A 58 13.66 -6.48 3.37
CA CYS A 58 13.81 -5.03 3.18
C CYS A 58 12.95 -4.52 2.00
N GLY A 59 12.98 -5.23 0.87
CA GLY A 59 12.19 -4.89 -0.30
C GLY A 59 10.68 -4.94 -0.02
N LEU A 60 10.21 -5.96 0.71
CA LEU A 60 8.82 -6.06 1.12
C LEU A 60 8.42 -4.94 2.09
N MET A 61 9.29 -4.56 3.02
CA MET A 61 9.03 -3.46 3.96
C MET A 61 8.75 -2.13 3.24
N LEU A 62 9.43 -1.88 2.11
CA LEU A 62 9.20 -0.68 1.29
C LEU A 62 8.01 -0.83 0.33
N THR A 63 7.82 -1.99 -0.27
CA THR A 63 6.79 -2.20 -1.32
C THR A 63 5.38 -2.38 -0.75
N VAL A 64 5.23 -3.03 0.41
CA VAL A 64 3.94 -3.25 1.08
C VAL A 64 3.14 -1.95 1.29
N PRO A 65 3.68 -0.87 1.91
CA PRO A 65 2.92 0.35 2.12
C PRO A 65 2.57 1.05 0.79
N ILE A 66 3.43 0.96 -0.22
CA ILE A 66 3.18 1.53 -1.56
C ILE A 66 2.01 0.81 -2.24
N ILE A 67 2.04 -0.53 -2.24
CA ILE A 67 0.98 -1.37 -2.81
C ILE A 67 -0.33 -1.14 -2.06
N SER A 68 -0.29 -1.10 -0.72
CA SER A 68 -1.46 -0.81 0.11
C SER A 68 -2.09 0.53 -0.25
N THR A 69 -1.28 1.58 -0.35
CA THR A 69 -1.76 2.93 -0.71
C THR A 69 -2.35 2.96 -2.13
N PHE A 70 -1.74 2.25 -3.07
CA PHE A 70 -2.23 2.18 -4.45
C PHE A 70 -3.59 1.47 -4.52
N ILE A 71 -3.73 0.34 -3.84
CA ILE A 71 -4.99 -0.41 -3.74
C ILE A 71 -6.05 0.42 -3.02
N GLY A 72 -5.71 1.06 -1.91
CA GLY A 72 -6.62 1.95 -1.17
C GLY A 72 -7.18 3.06 -2.06
N LYS A 73 -6.33 3.73 -2.85
CA LYS A 73 -6.77 4.76 -3.82
C LYS A 73 -7.65 4.18 -4.93
N ARG A 74 -7.33 2.99 -5.43
CA ARG A 74 -8.13 2.32 -6.48
C ARG A 74 -9.51 1.94 -5.95
N LEU A 75 -9.58 1.32 -4.77
CA LEU A 75 -10.84 0.94 -4.15
C LEU A 75 -11.68 2.15 -3.78
N ALA A 76 -11.07 3.21 -3.23
CA ALA A 76 -11.79 4.45 -2.95
C ALA A 76 -12.40 5.08 -4.21
N ARG A 77 -11.73 4.97 -5.37
CA ARG A 77 -12.30 5.42 -6.65
C ARG A 77 -13.45 4.54 -7.12
N ILE A 78 -13.31 3.22 -7.05
CA ILE A 78 -14.38 2.28 -7.46
C ILE A 78 -15.61 2.43 -6.57
N LEU A 79 -15.43 2.68 -5.28
CA LEU A 79 -16.53 2.81 -4.31
C LEU A 79 -17.20 4.20 -4.34
N SER A 80 -16.60 5.17 -5.03
CA SER A 80 -17.11 6.53 -5.19
C SER A 80 -17.78 6.77 -6.55
N ASP A 81 -17.70 5.79 -7.47
CA ASP A 81 -18.35 5.75 -8.78
C ASP A 81 -19.66 4.95 -8.67
#